data_AF-A0A672HTV2-F1
#
_entry.id   AF-A0A672HTV2-F1
#
_cell.length_a   1.000
_cell.length_b   1.000
_cell.length_c   1.000
_cell.angle_alpha   90.00
_cell.angle_beta   90.00
_cell.angle_gamma   90.00
#
_symmetry.space_group_name_H-M   'P 1'
#
loop_
_entity.id
_entity.type
_entity.pdbx_description
1 polymer ?
#
loop_
_entity_poly.entity_id
_entity_poly.type
_entity_poly.pdbx_seq_one_letter_code
_entity_poly.pdbx_strand_id
1 'polypeptide(L)'
;RAGPPDQDRPESLRKFHLQVQKRLPKPSEEPIHPFKIGDYVLIKSLDKMCLTNRWTGPFLVQLVTRTAVKLEGKGEWIHTRWWKLLHGSGPSSSLGSHQVEGLREAGLWC
;
A
#
# COMPACT_ATOMS: atom_id res chain seq x y z
N ARG A 1 -6.18 4.21 57.38
CA ARG A 1 -4.79 3.95 56.93
C ARG A 1 -4.79 4.05 55.41
N ALA A 2 -4.31 5.16 54.84
CA ALA A 2 -4.20 5.31 53.38
C ALA A 2 -3.27 4.23 52.84
N GLY A 3 -3.65 3.59 51.73
CA GLY A 3 -2.81 2.60 51.04
C GLY A 3 -1.51 3.24 50.53
N PRO A 4 -0.47 2.45 50.27
CA PRO A 4 0.82 2.96 49.82
C PRO A 4 0.67 3.73 48.49
N PRO A 5 1.45 4.80 48.27
CA PRO A 5 1.35 5.62 47.06
C PRO A 5 1.65 4.76 45.82
N ASP A 6 0.81 4.91 44.80
CA ASP A 6 0.82 4.28 43.46
C ASP A 6 2.05 4.73 42.62
N GLN A 7 3.25 4.61 43.19
CA GLN A 7 4.49 5.20 42.68
C GLN A 7 5.19 4.32 41.63
N ASP A 8 4.80 3.04 41.51
CA ASP A 8 5.42 2.06 40.60
C ASP A 8 4.74 1.91 39.23
N ARG A 9 3.57 2.53 39.03
CA ARG A 9 2.79 2.35 37.79
C ARG A 9 3.46 2.93 36.53
N PRO A 10 4.05 4.14 36.52
CA PRO A 10 4.64 4.70 35.30
C PRO A 10 6.01 4.09 34.94
N GLU A 11 6.83 3.73 35.94
CA GLU A 11 8.16 3.13 35.72
C GLU A 11 8.05 1.71 35.16
N SER A 12 7.06 0.94 35.62
CA SER A 12 6.77 -0.39 35.09
C SER A 12 6.46 -0.33 33.59
N LEU A 13 5.58 0.59 33.16
CA LEU A 13 5.24 0.76 31.74
C LEU A 13 6.44 1.19 30.90
N ARG A 14 7.28 2.08 31.43
CA ARG A 14 8.52 2.52 30.77
C ARG A 14 9.50 1.37 30.56
N LYS A 15 9.67 0.52 31.56
CA LYS A 15 10.53 -0.68 31.48
C LYS A 15 10.05 -1.65 30.40
N PHE A 16 8.74 -1.86 30.28
CA PHE A 16 8.19 -2.70 29.21
C PHE A 16 8.33 -2.06 27.83
N HIS A 17 8.07 -0.75 27.71
CA HIS A 17 8.25 -0.01 26.47
C HIS A 17 9.67 -0.16 25.90
N LEU A 18 10.70 0.02 26.74
CA LEU A 18 12.10 -0.14 26.34
C LEU A 18 12.44 -1.57 25.92
N GLN A 19 11.90 -2.57 26.62
CA GLN A 19 12.10 -3.98 26.24
C GLN A 19 11.46 -4.32 24.90
N VAL A 20 10.27 -3.80 24.63
CA VAL A 20 9.58 -3.97 23.34
C VAL A 20 10.35 -3.27 22.23
N GLN A 21 10.73 -2.01 22.43
CA GLN A 21 11.49 -1.24 21.42
C GLN A 21 12.78 -1.92 21.00
N LYS A 22 13.55 -2.47 21.94
CA LYS A 22 14.81 -3.18 21.66
C LYS A 22 14.62 -4.44 20.80
N ARG A 23 13.42 -5.00 20.77
CA ARG A 23 13.09 -6.25 20.06
C ARG A 23 12.36 -6.01 18.73
N LEU A 24 11.99 -4.77 18.41
CA LEU A 24 11.34 -4.46 17.14
C LEU A 24 12.33 -4.70 15.99
N PRO A 25 11.86 -5.30 14.87
CA PRO A 25 12.69 -5.44 13.68
C PRO A 25 13.04 -4.05 13.14
N LYS A 26 14.26 -3.92 12.61
CA LYS A 26 14.68 -2.70 11.93
C LYS A 26 13.85 -2.54 10.65
N PRO A 27 13.29 -1.34 10.38
CA PRO A 27 12.60 -1.11 9.13
C PRO A 27 13.57 -1.31 7.95
N SER A 28 13.14 -1.99 6.90
CA SER A 28 13.94 -2.14 5.69
C SER A 28 14.22 -0.76 5.08
N GLU A 29 15.43 -0.51 4.60
CA GLU A 29 15.78 0.75 3.93
C GLU A 29 15.42 0.75 2.44
N GLU A 30 15.46 -0.43 1.84
CA GLU A 30 15.17 -0.60 0.42
C GLU A 30 13.67 -0.74 0.16
N PRO A 31 13.18 -0.23 -0.99
CA PRO A 31 11.84 -0.50 -1.45
C PRO A 31 11.64 -2.00 -1.61
N ILE A 32 10.56 -2.55 -1.05
CA ILE A 32 10.26 -3.98 -1.13
C ILE A 32 9.69 -4.34 -2.53
N HIS A 33 9.77 -3.39 -3.47
CA HIS A 33 9.07 -3.46 -4.75
C HIS A 33 9.70 -2.60 -5.84
N PRO A 34 9.54 -2.98 -7.13
CA PRO A 34 10.22 -2.33 -8.26
C PRO A 34 9.55 -1.05 -8.79
N PHE A 35 8.61 -0.47 -8.04
CA PHE A 35 7.70 0.56 -8.54
C PHE A 35 8.34 1.93 -8.73
N LYS A 36 7.90 2.61 -9.79
CA LYS A 36 8.31 3.97 -10.13
C LYS A 36 7.10 4.88 -10.24
N ILE A 37 7.34 6.15 -9.99
CA ILE A 37 6.38 7.20 -10.31
C ILE A 37 6.15 7.17 -11.83
N GLY A 38 4.89 7.20 -12.26
CA GLY A 38 4.51 7.06 -13.67
C GLY A 38 4.05 5.66 -14.09
N ASP A 39 4.22 4.64 -13.23
CA ASP A 39 3.69 3.31 -13.51
C ASP A 39 2.16 3.28 -13.39
N TYR A 40 1.51 2.39 -14.17
CA TYR A 40 0.09 2.08 -14.01
C TYR A 40 -0.11 0.80 -13.21
N VAL A 41 -1.02 0.85 -12.25
CA VAL A 41 -1.27 -0.26 -11.32
C VAL A 41 -2.76 -0.56 -11.20
N LEU A 42 -3.06 -1.81 -10.88
CA LEU A 42 -4.40 -2.29 -10.55
C LEU A 42 -4.49 -2.50 -9.04
N ILE A 43 -5.58 -2.08 -8.43
CA ILE A 43 -5.84 -2.24 -6.98
C ILE A 43 -6.80 -3.40 -6.78
N LYS A 44 -6.56 -4.24 -5.78
CA LYS A 44 -7.47 -5.30 -5.38
C LYS A 44 -8.67 -4.72 -4.64
N SER A 45 -9.87 -4.89 -5.19
CA SER A 45 -11.12 -4.65 -4.50
C SER A 45 -11.28 -5.59 -3.30
N LEU A 46 -11.75 -5.02 -2.18
CA LEU A 46 -12.08 -5.76 -0.96
C LEU A 46 -13.55 -6.18 -0.92
N ASP A 47 -14.34 -5.78 -1.91
CA ASP A 47 -15.75 -6.16 -1.98
C ASP A 47 -15.89 -7.67 -2.15
N LYS A 48 -16.67 -8.28 -1.26
CA LYS A 48 -16.92 -9.73 -1.23
C LYS A 48 -17.98 -10.15 -2.25
N MET A 49 -18.76 -9.21 -2.78
CA MET A 49 -19.87 -9.48 -3.71
C MET A 49 -19.43 -9.57 -5.18
N CYS A 50 -18.22 -9.10 -5.55
CA CYS A 50 -17.73 -9.21 -6.92
C CYS A 50 -17.35 -10.68 -7.21
N LEU A 51 -18.20 -11.42 -7.94
CA LEU A 51 -17.93 -12.74 -8.53
C LEU A 51 -17.01 -12.68 -9.76
N THR A 52 -16.63 -11.47 -10.18
CA THR A 52 -15.78 -11.15 -11.33
C THR A 52 -14.37 -10.69 -10.87
N ASN A 53 -13.56 -10.23 -11.83
CA ASN A 53 -12.18 -9.78 -11.60
C ASN A 53 -12.09 -8.78 -10.44
N ARG A 54 -11.43 -9.16 -9.34
CA ARG A 54 -11.29 -8.34 -8.12
C ARG A 54 -10.27 -7.21 -8.23
N TRP A 55 -9.79 -6.91 -9.43
CA TRP A 55 -8.84 -5.84 -9.66
C TRP A 55 -9.59 -4.66 -10.28
N THR A 56 -9.35 -3.45 -9.77
CA THR A 56 -9.92 -2.18 -10.21
C THR A 56 -8.79 -1.31 -10.77
N GLY A 57 -9.03 -0.55 -11.84
CA GLY A 57 -8.05 0.39 -12.40
C GLY A 57 -7.64 0.06 -13.83
N PRO A 58 -6.90 0.94 -14.51
CA PRO A 58 -5.57 1.34 -14.08
C PRO A 58 -5.51 2.68 -13.34
N PHE A 59 -4.63 2.76 -12.35
CA PHE A 59 -4.33 3.98 -11.59
C PHE A 59 -2.87 4.36 -11.78
N LEU A 60 -2.60 5.65 -11.95
CA LEU A 60 -1.24 6.18 -12.09
C LEU A 60 -0.57 6.31 -10.72
N VAL A 61 0.68 5.85 -10.61
CA VAL A 61 1.49 6.00 -9.40
C VAL A 61 2.07 7.42 -9.33
N GLN A 62 1.65 8.18 -8.31
CA GLN A 62 2.12 9.54 -8.09
C GLN A 62 3.27 9.60 -7.08
N LEU A 63 3.21 8.79 -6.02
CA LEU A 63 4.28 8.70 -5.02
C LEU A 63 4.54 7.25 -4.64
N VAL A 64 5.80 6.96 -4.34
CA VAL A 64 6.28 5.63 -3.95
C VAL A 64 7.00 5.73 -2.61
N THR A 65 6.58 4.93 -1.64
CA THR A 65 7.32 4.70 -0.39
C THR A 65 7.85 3.26 -0.39
N ARG A 66 8.42 2.79 0.72
CA ARG A 66 9.04 1.45 0.76
C ARG A 66 8.03 0.30 0.69
N THR A 67 6.80 0.53 1.15
CA THR A 67 5.76 -0.49 1.32
C THR A 67 4.40 -0.07 0.75
N ALA A 68 4.24 1.18 0.35
CA ALA A 68 2.96 1.71 -0.11
C ALA A 68 3.14 2.73 -1.24
N VAL A 69 2.09 2.89 -2.04
CA VAL A 69 2.03 3.87 -3.12
C VAL A 69 0.85 4.79 -2.94
N LYS A 70 1.03 6.04 -3.38
CA LYS A 70 -0.07 6.98 -3.56
C LYS A 70 -0.43 7.02 -5.03
N LEU A 71 -1.72 6.86 -5.30
CA LEU A 71 -2.25 6.76 -6.65
C LEU A 71 -3.07 7.99 -7.00
N GLU A 72 -3.06 8.36 -8.27
CA GLU A 72 -3.87 9.45 -8.78
C GLU A 72 -5.37 9.14 -8.60
N GLY A 73 -6.13 10.13 -8.12
CA GLY A 73 -7.55 9.97 -7.81
C GLY A 73 -7.86 9.17 -6.54
N LYS A 74 -6.84 8.67 -5.80
CA LYS A 74 -7.01 8.02 -4.50
C LYS A 74 -6.42 8.90 -3.39
N GLY A 75 -7.22 9.16 -2.35
CA GLY A 75 -6.78 9.93 -1.17
C GLY A 75 -5.88 9.13 -0.22
N GLU A 76 -5.87 7.80 -0.33
CA GLU A 76 -5.23 6.88 0.61
C GLU A 76 -3.93 6.28 0.06
N TRP A 77 -3.05 5.86 0.98
CA TRP A 77 -1.86 5.06 0.66
C TRP A 77 -2.23 3.58 0.54
N ILE A 78 -1.87 2.96 -0.57
CA ILE A 78 -2.17 1.55 -0.84
C ILE A 78 -0.90 0.73 -0.58
N HIS A 79 -0.95 -0.17 0.39
CA HIS A 79 0.16 -1.09 0.66
C HIS A 79 0.37 -2.09 -0.50
N THR A 80 1.62 -2.46 -0.76
CA THR A 80 2.10 -3.37 -1.84
C THR A 80 1.27 -4.62 -2.05
N ARG A 81 0.80 -5.22 -0.96
CA ARG A 81 0.01 -6.45 -0.97
C ARG A 81 -1.31 -6.34 -1.75
N TRP A 82 -1.85 -5.14 -1.90
CA TRP A 82 -3.18 -4.93 -2.47
C TRP A 82 -3.18 -4.45 -3.91
N TRP A 83 -2.06 -4.54 -4.62
CA TRP A 83 -2.01 -4.05 -5.99
C TRP A 83 -1.10 -4.89 -6.89
N LYS A 84 -1.22 -4.71 -8.21
CA LYS A 84 -0.37 -5.32 -9.24
C LYS A 84 0.04 -4.30 -10.29
N LEU A 85 1.28 -4.38 -10.78
CA LEU A 85 1.72 -3.59 -11.94
C LEU A 85 0.96 -4.04 -13.18
N LEU A 86 0.63 -3.08 -14.04
CA LEU A 86 0.18 -3.38 -15.39
C LEU A 86 1.43 -3.60 -16.26
N HIS A 87 1.72 -4.86 -16.60
CA HIS A 87 2.93 -5.21 -17.36
C HIS A 87 2.80 -4.61 -18.77
N GLY A 88 3.65 -3.64 -19.13
CA GLY A 88 3.60 -2.99 -20.46
C GLY A 88 4.09 -1.55 -20.53
N SER A 89 4.56 -0.94 -19.44
CA SER A 89 5.03 0.45 -19.40
C SER A 89 6.53 0.58 -19.07
N GLY A 90 7.36 -0.35 -19.55
CA GLY A 90 8.79 -0.09 -19.67
C GLY A 90 9.05 0.89 -20.84
N PRO A 91 10.10 1.73 -20.81
CA PRO A 91 10.38 2.72 -21.87
C PRO A 91 10.73 2.13 -23.25
N SER A 92 10.45 0.85 -23.51
CA SER A 92 10.74 0.15 -24.77
C SER A 92 9.52 -0.53 -25.41
N SER A 93 8.33 -0.54 -24.81
CA SER A 93 7.15 -1.11 -25.47
C SER A 93 6.29 0.01 -26.03
N SER A 94 6.44 0.24 -27.34
CA SER A 94 5.48 0.94 -28.20
C SER A 94 4.15 0.21 -28.19
N LEU A 95 3.38 0.34 -27.10
CA LEU A 95 1.95 0.07 -27.12
C LEU A 95 1.25 1.38 -26.80
N GLY A 96 0.65 1.95 -27.85
CA GLY A 96 0.05 3.27 -27.84
C GLY A 96 -1.03 3.43 -26.78
N SER A 97 -1.14 4.66 -26.32
CA SER A 97 -2.17 5.25 -25.46
C SER A 97 -3.63 4.96 -25.89
N HIS A 98 -3.86 4.36 -27.06
CA HIS A 98 -5.19 3.98 -27.55
C HIS A 98 -5.77 2.69 -26.90
N GLN A 99 -4.95 1.86 -26.23
CA GLN A 99 -5.45 0.62 -25.63
C GLN A 99 -5.91 0.77 -24.17
N VAL A 100 -5.46 1.81 -23.46
CA VAL A 100 -5.89 2.07 -22.06
C VAL A 100 -7.32 2.63 -21.98
N GLU A 101 -7.81 3.28 -23.04
CA GLU A 101 -9.20 3.76 -23.11
C GLU A 101 -10.21 2.66 -23.50
N GLY A 102 -9.81 1.69 -24.33
CA GLY A 102 -10.69 0.57 -24.71
C GLY A 102 -11.06 -0.38 -23.57
N LEU A 103 -10.33 -0.33 -22.45
CA LEU A 103 -10.62 -1.11 -21.24
C LEU A 103 -11.52 -0.39 -20.23
N ARG A 104 -11.71 0.93 -20.36
CA ARG A 104 -12.64 1.72 -19.53
C ARG A 104 -14.09 1.56 -19.96
N GLU A 105 -14.35 1.28 -21.24
CA GLU A 105 -15.72 1.18 -21.79
C GLU A 105 -16.35 -0.22 -21.69
N ALA A 106 -15.57 -1.26 -21.40
CA ALA A 106 -16.06 -2.65 -21.44
C ALA A 106 -16.87 -3.09 -20.20
N GLY A 107 -17.02 -2.27 -19.16
CA GLY A 107 -17.80 -2.63 -17.96
C GLY A 107 -17.30 -3.88 -17.21
N LEU A 108 -16.06 -4.31 -17.45
CA LEU A 108 -15.47 -5.55 -16.90
C LEU A 108 -14.81 -5.36 -15.53
N TRP A 109 -15.08 -4.25 -14.85
CA TRP A 109 -14.43 -3.85 -13.61
C TRP A 109 -15.49 -3.34 -12.63
N CYS A 110 -15.45 -3.82 -11.38
CA CYS A 110 -15.92 -3.02 -10.26
C CYS A 110 -14.95 -1.79 -10.18
#